data_AF-W2RUF3-F1
#
_entry.id   AF-W2RUF3-F1
#
_cell.length_a   1.000
_cell.length_b   1.000
_cell.length_c   1.000
_cell.angle_alpha   90.00
_cell.angle_beta   90.00
_cell.angle_gamma   90.00
#
_symmetry.space_group_name_H-M   'P 1'
#
loop_
_entity.id
_entity.type
_entity.pdbx_description
1 polymer ?
#
loop_
_entity_poly.entity_id
_entity_poly.type
_entity_poly.pdbx_seq_one_letter_code
_entity_poly.pdbx_strand_id
1 'polypeptide(L)'
;MSESEALPSQTTMAAPAAESSTLKSLPFRAPSTSPASGTTSSTWNTPPIEFLTGRWYVTHSTLPMWKSNRNVTITYTPLDSPADAIDDLVEYQPLKSEKQKTVRGVDSPDPHVAAAYNWRGRGWLKIASSHWEVLGWGEEEGGWAVTFFAKTLFTPAAGGADF
;
A
#
# COMPACT_ATOMS: atom_id res chain seq x y z
N MET A 1 79.83 15.59 -20.73
CA MET A 1 78.39 15.88 -20.91
C MET A 1 77.67 14.76 -20.20
N SER A 2 77.21 15.02 -18.97
CA SER A 2 76.51 14.04 -18.15
C SER A 2 75.12 14.60 -17.90
N GLU A 3 74.15 13.90 -18.45
CA GLU A 3 72.74 14.24 -18.54
C GLU A 3 72.08 14.04 -17.16
N SER A 4 71.37 15.06 -16.66
CA SER A 4 70.61 14.96 -15.41
C SER A 4 69.25 14.34 -15.71
N GLU A 5 69.05 13.10 -15.28
CA GLU A 5 67.77 12.40 -15.37
C GLU A 5 66.80 12.95 -14.29
N ALA A 6 65.71 13.57 -14.73
CA ALA A 6 64.67 14.10 -13.86
C ALA A 6 63.71 12.99 -13.42
N LEU A 7 63.43 12.90 -12.11
CA LEU A 7 62.42 12.00 -11.54
C LEU A 7 61.00 12.39 -12.01
N PRO A 8 60.11 11.43 -12.33
CA PRO A 8 58.74 11.73 -12.71
C PRO A 8 57.91 12.21 -11.51
N SER A 9 57.07 13.23 -11.74
CA SER A 9 56.10 13.74 -10.77
C SER A 9 54.99 12.70 -10.52
N GLN A 10 54.74 12.38 -9.25
CA GLN A 10 53.60 11.54 -8.87
C GLN A 10 52.29 12.34 -8.99
N THR A 11 51.43 11.93 -9.93
CA THR A 11 50.03 12.37 -9.98
C THR A 11 49.26 11.72 -8.83
N THR A 12 48.86 12.53 -7.84
CA THR A 12 47.88 12.14 -6.82
C THR A 12 46.55 11.80 -7.50
N MET A 13 46.15 10.52 -7.46
CA MET A 13 44.78 10.14 -7.84
C MET A 13 43.81 10.72 -6.82
N ALA A 14 42.92 11.61 -7.29
CA ALA A 14 41.78 12.07 -6.51
C ALA A 14 40.86 10.87 -6.21
N ALA A 15 40.50 10.70 -4.94
CA ALA A 15 39.48 9.75 -4.53
C ALA A 15 38.15 10.08 -5.25
N PRO A 16 37.36 9.09 -5.70
CA PRO A 16 36.05 9.36 -6.26
C PRO A 16 35.21 10.06 -5.18
N ALA A 17 34.62 11.20 -5.55
CA ALA A 17 33.66 11.90 -4.71
C ALA A 17 32.55 10.92 -4.34
N ALA A 18 32.35 10.70 -3.04
CA ALA A 18 31.18 9.97 -2.56
C ALA A 18 29.94 10.71 -3.05
N GLU A 19 29.21 10.09 -3.99
CA GLU A 19 27.89 10.55 -4.39
C GLU A 19 27.02 10.54 -3.14
N SER A 20 26.72 11.73 -2.63
CA SER A 20 25.78 11.91 -1.53
C SER A 20 24.41 11.51 -2.07
N SER A 21 23.97 10.28 -1.76
CA SER A 21 22.64 9.81 -2.08
C SER A 21 21.65 10.69 -1.32
N THR A 22 21.06 11.65 -2.02
CA THR A 22 19.88 12.34 -1.53
C THR A 22 18.82 11.26 -1.33
N LEU A 23 18.48 10.98 -0.08
CA LEU A 23 17.38 10.07 0.23
C LEU A 23 16.13 10.62 -0.45
N LYS A 24 15.66 9.95 -1.50
CA LYS A 24 14.38 10.25 -2.15
C LYS A 24 13.31 10.05 -1.07
N SER A 25 12.78 11.15 -0.54
CA SER A 25 11.69 11.11 0.43
C SER A 25 10.49 10.45 -0.26
N LEU A 26 10.08 9.29 0.24
CA LEU A 26 8.93 8.57 -0.29
C LEU A 26 7.64 9.32 0.08
N PRO A 27 6.64 9.39 -0.82
CA PRO A 27 5.42 10.14 -0.62
C PRO A 27 4.49 9.40 0.34
N PHE A 28 4.71 9.60 1.65
CA PHE A 28 3.86 9.04 2.71
C PHE A 28 3.07 10.14 3.43
N ARG A 29 1.86 9.78 3.86
CA ARG A 29 1.07 10.53 4.84
C ARG A 29 0.78 9.69 6.08
N ALA A 30 0.46 10.35 7.19
CA ALA A 30 -0.08 9.67 8.36
C ALA A 30 -1.56 9.26 8.12
N PRO A 31 -2.06 8.18 8.76
CA PRO A 31 -3.49 7.86 8.76
C PRO A 31 -4.30 8.97 9.41
N SER A 32 -5.52 9.23 8.93
CA SER A 32 -6.41 10.30 9.44
C SER A 32 -6.71 10.20 10.94
N THR A 33 -6.63 9.00 11.52
CA THR A 33 -6.83 8.76 12.96
C THR A 33 -5.59 9.12 13.81
N SER A 34 -4.47 9.46 13.19
CA SER A 34 -3.22 9.78 13.87
C SER A 34 -3.21 11.25 14.33
N PRO A 35 -2.64 11.58 15.51
CA PRO A 35 -2.36 12.96 15.90
C PRO A 35 -1.44 13.71 14.90
N ALA A 36 -0.67 12.97 14.09
CA ALA A 36 0.24 13.52 13.07
C ALA A 36 -0.43 13.81 11.72
N SER A 37 -1.76 13.64 11.59
CA SER A 37 -2.49 13.82 10.32
C SER A 37 -2.40 15.22 9.72
N GLY A 38 -2.04 16.23 10.51
CA GLY A 38 -1.82 17.61 10.04
C GLY A 38 -0.46 17.85 9.37
N THR A 39 0.46 16.88 9.40
CA THR A 39 1.81 17.00 8.83
C THR A 39 1.89 16.19 7.54
N THR A 40 1.29 16.68 6.46
CA THR A 40 1.47 16.06 5.13
C THR A 40 2.84 16.43 4.60
N SER A 41 3.62 15.44 4.15
CA SER A 41 4.78 15.72 3.28
C SER A 41 4.28 16.51 2.07
N SER A 42 5.00 17.56 1.67
CA SER A 42 4.65 18.37 0.48
C SER A 42 4.67 17.59 -0.83
N THR A 43 5.13 16.33 -0.79
CA THR A 43 5.25 15.43 -1.94
C THR A 43 4.11 14.42 -2.06
N TRP A 44 3.16 14.35 -1.11
CA TRP A 44 2.08 13.38 -1.18
C TRP A 44 0.91 13.87 -2.05
N ASN A 45 0.49 13.05 -3.00
CA ASN A 45 -0.71 13.25 -3.79
C ASN A 45 -1.62 12.02 -3.76
N THR A 46 -2.90 12.24 -4.04
CA THR A 46 -3.89 11.16 -4.14
C THR A 46 -3.61 10.30 -5.38
N PRO A 47 -3.52 8.96 -5.25
CA PRO A 47 -3.41 8.10 -6.42
C PRO A 47 -4.67 8.23 -7.28
N PRO A 48 -4.55 8.26 -8.63
CA PRO A 48 -5.71 8.15 -9.49
C PRO A 48 -6.37 6.78 -9.31
N ILE A 49 -7.69 6.68 -9.51
CA ILE A 49 -8.42 5.40 -9.42
C ILE A 49 -7.87 4.34 -10.39
N GLU A 50 -7.39 4.79 -11.56
CA GLU A 50 -6.74 3.94 -12.56
C GLU A 50 -5.46 3.27 -12.03
N PHE A 51 -4.72 3.93 -11.12
CA PHE A 51 -3.56 3.32 -10.48
C PHE A 51 -3.97 2.15 -9.59
N LEU A 52 -5.09 2.27 -8.87
CA LEU A 52 -5.58 1.21 -7.99
C LEU A 52 -6.17 0.03 -8.77
N THR A 53 -6.58 0.24 -10.02
CA THR A 53 -7.33 -0.75 -10.80
C THR A 53 -6.49 -1.98 -11.14
N GLY A 54 -7.11 -3.16 -11.04
CA GLY A 54 -6.47 -4.43 -11.31
C GLY A 54 -6.16 -5.24 -10.05
N ARG A 55 -5.28 -6.24 -10.18
CA ARG A 55 -4.99 -7.20 -9.13
C ARG A 55 -3.71 -6.86 -8.37
N TRP A 56 -3.84 -6.77 -7.06
CA TRP A 56 -2.78 -6.55 -6.09
C TRP A 56 -2.48 -7.82 -5.30
N TYR A 57 -1.22 -7.99 -4.92
CA TYR A 57 -0.75 -9.07 -4.06
C TYR A 57 -0.39 -8.51 -2.69
N VAL A 58 -0.99 -9.07 -1.63
CA VAL A 58 -0.67 -8.65 -0.27
C VAL A 58 0.62 -9.35 0.16
N THR A 59 1.73 -8.61 0.19
CA THR A 59 3.04 -9.15 0.58
C THR A 59 3.28 -9.09 2.09
N HIS A 60 2.74 -8.06 2.74
CA HIS A 60 2.86 -7.82 4.18
C HIS A 60 1.55 -7.29 4.73
N SER A 61 1.14 -7.74 5.91
CA SER A 61 -0.02 -7.21 6.60
C SER A 61 0.07 -7.39 8.11
N THR A 62 -0.49 -6.45 8.85
CA THR A 62 -0.68 -6.54 10.30
C THR A 62 -2.08 -7.02 10.68
N LEU A 63 -2.98 -7.22 9.70
CA LEU A 63 -4.35 -7.65 9.94
C LEU A 63 -4.38 -9.11 10.45
N PRO A 64 -4.94 -9.39 11.64
CA PRO A 64 -4.92 -10.72 12.24
C PRO A 64 -5.51 -11.84 11.37
N MET A 65 -6.55 -11.54 10.58
CA MET A 65 -7.21 -12.53 9.70
C MET A 65 -6.24 -13.17 8.69
N TRP A 66 -5.18 -12.47 8.27
CA TRP A 66 -4.23 -13.02 7.30
C TRP A 66 -3.20 -13.98 7.90
N LYS A 67 -3.11 -14.09 9.23
CA LYS A 67 -2.13 -14.97 9.91
C LYS A 67 -2.35 -16.45 9.61
N SER A 68 -3.58 -16.86 9.33
CA SER A 68 -3.97 -18.25 9.06
C SER A 68 -4.28 -18.51 7.57
N ASN A 69 -3.97 -17.54 6.70
CA ASN A 69 -4.27 -17.55 5.27
C ASN A 69 -3.00 -17.25 4.43
N ARG A 70 -3.05 -17.56 3.13
CA ARG A 70 -1.96 -17.33 2.15
C ARG A 70 -2.54 -16.94 0.79
N ASN A 71 -1.66 -16.56 -0.13
CA ASN A 71 -1.99 -16.23 -1.52
C ASN A 71 -3.09 -15.16 -1.60
N VAL A 72 -3.01 -14.15 -0.71
CA VAL A 72 -4.01 -13.10 -0.61
C VAL A 72 -3.83 -12.12 -1.78
N THR A 73 -4.89 -11.95 -2.55
CA THR A 73 -4.97 -10.99 -3.64
C THR A 73 -6.20 -10.13 -3.48
N ILE A 74 -6.12 -8.89 -3.95
CA ILE A 74 -7.22 -7.93 -3.96
C ILE A 74 -7.36 -7.44 -5.40
N THR A 75 -8.55 -7.53 -5.98
CA THR A 75 -8.80 -7.03 -7.33
C THR A 75 -9.79 -5.89 -7.25
N TYR A 76 -9.33 -4.71 -7.67
CA TYR A 76 -10.13 -3.49 -7.71
C TYR A 76 -10.64 -3.25 -9.12
N THR A 77 -11.95 -3.06 -9.26
CA THR A 77 -12.61 -2.73 -10.54
C THR A 77 -13.44 -1.46 -10.37
N PRO A 78 -13.13 -0.36 -11.07
CA PRO A 78 -13.95 0.85 -11.03
C PRO A 78 -15.41 0.56 -11.37
N LEU A 79 -16.32 1.23 -10.67
CA LEU A 79 -17.75 1.17 -10.92
C LEU A 79 -18.21 2.45 -11.61
N ASP A 80 -19.10 2.32 -12.59
CA ASP A 80 -19.72 3.46 -13.27
C ASP A 80 -20.65 4.25 -12.34
N SER A 81 -21.23 3.59 -11.34
CA SER A 81 -22.15 4.19 -10.37
C SER A 81 -22.17 3.42 -9.04
N PRO A 82 -22.05 4.10 -7.88
CA PRO A 82 -21.79 5.52 -7.74
C PRO A 82 -20.38 5.91 -8.26
N ALA A 83 -20.21 7.18 -8.65
CA ALA A 83 -18.94 7.65 -9.19
C ALA A 83 -17.79 7.42 -8.20
N ASP A 84 -16.63 7.06 -8.75
CA ASP A 84 -15.39 6.76 -8.01
C ASP A 84 -15.49 5.61 -6.99
N ALA A 85 -16.57 4.82 -7.03
CA ALA A 85 -16.66 3.59 -6.25
C ALA A 85 -15.93 2.44 -6.95
N ILE A 86 -15.54 1.44 -6.17
CA ILE A 86 -14.71 0.33 -6.63
C ILE A 86 -15.36 -0.99 -6.16
N ASP A 87 -15.54 -1.96 -7.07
CA ASP A 87 -15.82 -3.35 -6.70
C ASP A 87 -14.52 -3.98 -6.21
N ASP A 88 -14.58 -4.53 -5.01
CA ASP A 88 -13.46 -5.17 -4.33
C ASP A 88 -13.71 -6.68 -4.25
N LEU A 89 -12.81 -7.44 -4.88
CA LEU A 89 -12.71 -8.89 -4.76
C LEU A 89 -11.40 -9.28 -4.07
N VAL A 90 -11.51 -9.75 -2.83
CA VAL A 90 -10.40 -10.38 -2.11
C VAL A 90 -10.46 -11.89 -2.30
N GLU A 91 -9.34 -12.49 -2.70
CA GLU A 91 -9.20 -13.95 -2.86
C GLU A 91 -8.03 -14.44 -2.01
N TYR A 92 -8.20 -15.57 -1.34
CA TYR A 92 -7.18 -16.13 -0.44
C TYR A 92 -7.38 -17.64 -0.23
N GLN A 93 -6.38 -18.28 0.35
CA GLN A 93 -6.41 -19.71 0.69
C GLN A 93 -6.08 -19.92 2.18
N PRO A 94 -6.88 -20.67 2.95
CA PRO A 94 -6.50 -21.06 4.30
C PRO A 94 -5.23 -21.92 4.30
N LEU A 95 -4.33 -21.74 5.28
CA LEU A 95 -3.08 -22.50 5.34
C LEU A 95 -3.27 -24.03 5.37
N LYS A 96 -4.43 -24.48 5.88
CA LYS A 96 -4.80 -25.90 6.04
C LYS A 96 -5.73 -26.41 4.93
N SER A 97 -5.89 -25.69 3.82
CA SER A 97 -6.78 -26.08 2.73
C SER A 97 -6.30 -25.57 1.38
N GLU A 98 -6.48 -26.37 0.33
CA GLU A 98 -6.25 -25.93 -1.06
C GLU A 98 -7.47 -25.21 -1.65
N LYS A 99 -8.57 -25.08 -0.89
CA LYS A 99 -9.76 -24.38 -1.36
C LYS A 99 -9.53 -22.87 -1.33
N GLN A 100 -9.81 -22.22 -2.45
CA GLN A 100 -9.85 -20.77 -2.54
C GLN A 100 -11.14 -20.23 -1.91
N LYS A 101 -11.00 -19.16 -1.13
CA LYS A 101 -12.10 -18.38 -0.55
C LYS A 101 -12.12 -16.99 -1.18
N THR A 102 -13.28 -16.36 -1.14
CA THR A 102 -13.49 -15.01 -1.68
C THR A 102 -14.29 -14.15 -0.71
N VAL A 103 -13.88 -12.90 -0.55
CA VAL A 103 -14.67 -11.82 0.05
C VAL A 103 -14.97 -10.80 -1.05
N ARG A 104 -16.22 -10.33 -1.12
CA ARG A 104 -16.66 -9.34 -2.10
C ARG A 104 -17.27 -8.15 -1.39
N GLY A 105 -16.94 -6.96 -1.84
CA GLY A 105 -17.45 -5.71 -1.30
C GLY A 105 -17.47 -4.59 -2.32
N VAL A 106 -17.89 -3.42 -1.85
CA VAL A 106 -17.78 -2.17 -2.59
C VAL A 106 -17.10 -1.15 -1.69
N ASP A 107 -16.08 -0.50 -2.24
CA ASP A 107 -15.43 0.67 -1.66
C ASP A 107 -16.10 1.93 -2.18
N SER A 108 -16.65 2.73 -1.27
CA SER A 108 -17.16 4.07 -1.58
C SER A 108 -16.16 5.12 -1.13
N PRO A 109 -15.83 6.13 -1.95
CA PRO A 109 -14.86 7.16 -1.57
C PRO A 109 -15.34 7.92 -0.33
N ASP A 110 -14.41 8.20 0.57
CA ASP A 110 -14.68 9.04 1.74
C ASP A 110 -14.77 10.51 1.31
N PRO A 111 -15.82 11.26 1.69
CA PRO A 111 -15.99 12.65 1.28
C PRO A 111 -15.08 13.64 2.00
N HIS A 112 -14.37 13.21 3.05
CA HIS A 112 -13.59 14.09 3.93
C HIS A 112 -12.09 13.76 3.92
N VAL A 113 -11.73 12.51 3.67
CA VAL A 113 -10.34 12.05 3.68
C VAL A 113 -9.95 11.60 2.27
N ALA A 114 -9.02 12.33 1.65
CA ALA A 114 -8.51 11.99 0.32
C ALA A 114 -7.93 10.56 0.30
N ALA A 115 -8.07 9.84 -0.81
CA ALA A 115 -7.62 8.45 -0.96
C ALA A 115 -8.06 7.51 0.19
N ALA A 116 -9.22 7.79 0.80
CA ALA A 116 -9.84 6.93 1.79
C ALA A 116 -11.17 6.42 1.27
N TYR A 117 -11.55 5.24 1.76
CA TYR A 117 -12.71 4.52 1.29
C TYR A 117 -13.43 3.86 2.46
N ASN A 118 -14.74 3.78 2.32
CA ASN A 118 -15.63 3.05 3.20
C ASN A 118 -16.06 1.78 2.46
N TRP A 119 -15.52 0.65 2.89
CA TRP A 119 -15.82 -0.67 2.35
C TRP A 119 -17.10 -1.23 2.96
N ARG A 120 -17.92 -1.88 2.14
CA ARG A 120 -19.13 -2.60 2.55
C ARG A 120 -19.19 -3.97 1.89
N GLY A 121 -19.31 -5.03 2.68
CA GLY A 121 -19.43 -6.39 2.14
C GLY A 121 -20.72 -6.61 1.33
N ARG A 122 -20.67 -7.54 0.36
CA ARG A 122 -21.81 -7.97 -0.45
C ARG A 122 -22.41 -9.28 0.08
N GLY A 123 -23.68 -9.52 -0.25
CA GLY A 123 -24.41 -10.74 0.15
C GLY A 123 -24.54 -10.89 1.66
N TRP A 124 -24.11 -12.03 2.20
CA TRP A 124 -24.13 -12.33 3.64
C TRP A 124 -23.15 -11.47 4.45
N LEU A 125 -22.12 -10.89 3.80
CA LEU A 125 -21.13 -10.01 4.42
C LEU A 125 -21.57 -8.55 4.51
N LYS A 126 -22.83 -8.22 4.20
CA LYS A 126 -23.36 -6.84 4.32
C LYS A 126 -23.28 -6.24 5.72
N ILE A 127 -23.06 -7.04 6.76
CA ILE A 127 -22.85 -6.56 8.13
C ILE A 127 -21.42 -6.09 8.37
N ALA A 128 -20.47 -6.51 7.54
CA ALA A 128 -19.08 -6.13 7.64
C ALA A 128 -18.86 -4.82 6.87
N SER A 129 -18.17 -3.90 7.52
CA SER A 129 -17.70 -2.65 6.94
C SER A 129 -16.32 -2.31 7.48
N SER A 130 -15.51 -1.64 6.69
CA SER A 130 -14.22 -1.10 7.14
C SER A 130 -14.01 0.30 6.55
N HIS A 131 -13.18 1.09 7.22
CA HIS A 131 -12.66 2.33 6.69
C HIS A 131 -11.17 2.14 6.43
N TRP A 132 -10.70 2.48 5.23
CA TRP A 132 -9.30 2.32 4.87
C TRP A 132 -8.78 3.48 4.04
N GLU A 133 -7.46 3.64 4.06
CA GLU A 133 -6.75 4.79 3.51
C GLU A 133 -5.49 4.34 2.77
N VAL A 134 -5.18 4.96 1.63
CA VAL A 134 -3.84 4.86 1.03
C VAL A 134 -2.90 5.84 1.72
N LEU A 135 -1.88 5.33 2.41
CA LEU A 135 -0.87 6.13 3.09
C LEU A 135 0.30 6.51 2.19
N GLY A 136 0.66 5.63 1.26
CA GLY A 136 1.74 5.85 0.31
C GLY A 136 1.60 4.91 -0.87
N TRP A 137 2.14 5.32 -2.01
CA TRP A 137 2.06 4.58 -3.25
C TRP A 137 3.17 5.01 -4.21
N GLY A 138 3.43 4.18 -5.21
CA GLY A 138 4.35 4.48 -6.30
C GLY A 138 4.20 3.50 -7.44
N GLU A 139 4.65 3.88 -8.63
CA GLU A 139 4.55 3.07 -9.86
C GLU A 139 5.82 2.24 -10.13
N GLU A 140 6.87 2.44 -9.34
CA GLU A 140 8.11 1.69 -9.49
C GLU A 140 7.89 0.18 -9.28
N GLU A 141 8.63 -0.66 -10.01
CA GLU A 141 8.63 -2.12 -9.87
C GLU A 141 7.26 -2.81 -10.03
N GLY A 142 6.38 -2.25 -10.87
CA GLY A 142 5.04 -2.81 -11.13
C GLY A 142 3.96 -2.27 -10.19
N GLY A 143 4.27 -1.25 -9.41
CA GLY A 143 3.34 -0.57 -8.54
C GLY A 143 3.36 -1.13 -7.13
N TRP A 144 3.29 -0.23 -6.14
CA TRP A 144 3.17 -0.57 -4.73
C TRP A 144 2.22 0.41 -4.03
N ALA A 145 1.53 -0.07 -3.01
CA ALA A 145 0.69 0.75 -2.15
C ALA A 145 0.80 0.28 -0.70
N VAL A 146 0.74 1.24 0.22
CA VAL A 146 0.64 1.01 1.66
C VAL A 146 -0.72 1.51 2.11
N THR A 147 -1.57 0.58 2.54
CA THR A 147 -2.92 0.89 3.02
C THR A 147 -3.02 0.76 4.54
N PHE A 148 -3.81 1.63 5.14
CA PHE A 148 -4.19 1.56 6.55
C PHE A 148 -5.67 1.24 6.69
N PHE A 149 -6.01 0.36 7.63
CA PHE A 149 -7.40 0.05 7.97
C PHE A 149 -7.68 0.55 9.40
N ALA A 150 -8.71 1.38 9.56
CA ALA A 150 -9.14 1.83 10.87
C ALA A 150 -9.70 0.65 11.67
N LYS A 151 -9.51 0.68 13.00
CA LYS A 151 -10.12 -0.31 13.88
C LYS A 151 -11.64 -0.19 13.80
N THR A 152 -12.31 -1.28 13.47
CA THR A 152 -13.76 -1.36 13.53
C THR A 152 -14.19 -1.80 14.94
N LEU A 153 -15.25 -1.19 15.47
CA LEU A 153 -15.80 -1.49 16.80
C LEU A 153 -16.86 -2.61 16.81
N PHE A 154 -17.03 -3.36 15.72
CA PHE A 154 -18.10 -4.37 15.59
C PHE A 154 -17.62 -5.61 14.82
N THR A 155 -17.79 -6.88 15.26
CA THR A 155 -18.25 -7.49 16.54
C THR A 155 -17.92 -9.00 16.54
N PRO A 156 -17.55 -9.62 17.68
CA PRO A 156 -17.77 -11.06 17.91
C PRO A 156 -19.16 -11.31 18.51
N ALA A 157 -20.05 -11.99 17.79
CA ALA A 157 -21.15 -12.78 18.35
C ALA A 157 -21.63 -13.80 17.30
N ALA A 158 -21.61 -15.08 17.69
CA ALA A 158 -21.89 -16.29 16.91
C ALA A 158 -20.74 -16.78 15.99
N GLY A 159 -19.85 -17.56 16.61
CA GLY A 159 -19.19 -18.70 15.98
C GLY A 159 -18.18 -18.40 14.86
N GLY A 160 -16.91 -18.24 15.25
CA GLY A 160 -15.76 -18.60 14.44
C GLY A 160 -15.80 -18.13 12.98
N ALA A 161 -15.58 -16.84 12.77
CA ALA A 161 -15.11 -16.34 11.49
C ALA A 161 -14.03 -15.29 11.75
N ASP A 162 -12.82 -15.78 12.02
CA ASP A 162 -11.67 -15.15 11.36
C ASP A 162 -11.92 -15.34 9.86
N PHE A 163 -11.99 -14.24 9.11
CA PHE A 163 -12.16 -14.29 7.66
C PHE A 163 -11.12 -15.23 7.03
#